data_AF-A0A967SUV9-F1
#
_entry.id   AF-A0A967SUV9-F1
#
_cell.length_a   1.000
_cell.length_b   1.000
_cell.length_c   1.000
_cell.angle_alpha   90.00
_cell.angle_beta   90.00
_cell.angle_gamma   90.00
#
_symmetry.space_group_name_H-M   'P 1'
#
loop_
_entity.id
_entity.type
_entity.pdbx_description
1 polymer ?
#
loop_
_entity_poly.entity_id
_entity_poly.type
_entity_poly.pdbx_seq_one_letter_code
_entity_poly.pdbx_strand_id
1 'polypeptide(L)'
;DRGDPRPVRLVYGNRSWDRVTFRDELEVLGGRLDLHVTHVLKEPPPDWDGSVGLPDADLVRGAVAAVPGGSHCFLCGPVAMSEMAQKALRQAGVPARRIHFELFEMA
;
A
#
# COMPACT_ATOMS: atom_id res chain seq x y z
N ASP A 1 -8.02 2.37 16.11
CA ASP A 1 -6.69 1.82 16.47
C ASP A 1 -6.66 1.28 17.89
N ARG A 2 -7.45 0.24 18.19
CA ARG A 2 -7.68 -0.27 19.56
C ARG A 2 -6.46 -1.00 20.17
N GLY A 3 -5.25 -0.49 19.95
CA GLY A 3 -3.98 -1.08 20.37
C GLY A 3 -3.63 -2.35 19.61
N ASP A 4 -3.99 -2.46 18.33
CA ASP A 4 -3.69 -3.67 17.55
C ASP A 4 -2.18 -3.78 17.33
N PRO A 5 -1.52 -4.86 17.79
CA PRO A 5 -0.08 -5.00 17.71
C PRO A 5 0.39 -5.55 16.35
N ARG A 6 -0.52 -5.90 15.45
CA ARG A 6 -0.14 -6.52 14.17
C ARG A 6 0.52 -5.50 13.25
N PRO A 7 1.64 -5.85 12.59
CA PRO A 7 2.29 -4.97 11.62
C PRO A 7 1.40 -4.75 10.40
N VAL A 8 1.32 -3.51 9.96
CA VAL A 8 0.60 -3.05 8.78
C VAL A 8 1.59 -2.33 7.86
N ARG A 9 1.58 -2.71 6.59
CA ARG A 9 2.37 -2.06 5.53
C ARG A 9 1.41 -1.56 4.48
N LEU A 10 1.42 -0.25 4.25
CA LEU A 10 0.52 0.41 3.32
C LEU A 10 1.34 1.03 2.18
N VAL A 11 1.17 0.52 0.96
CA VAL A 11 1.70 1.18 -0.25
C VAL A 11 0.62 2.10 -0.79
N TYR A 12 0.87 3.42 -0.79
CA TYR A 12 -0.16 4.43 -1.03
C TYR A 12 0.18 5.38 -2.18
N GLY A 13 -0.40 5.09 -3.35
CA GLY A 13 -0.23 5.89 -4.55
C GLY A 13 -1.10 7.16 -4.55
N ASN A 14 -0.47 8.32 -4.76
CA ASN A 14 -1.15 9.62 -4.81
C ASN A 14 -0.59 10.48 -5.95
N ARG A 15 -1.32 11.51 -6.37
CA ARG A 15 -0.84 12.41 -7.44
C ARG A 15 0.31 13.27 -6.94
N SER A 16 0.10 14.03 -5.88
CA SER A 16 1.06 14.97 -5.30
C SER A 16 0.95 14.96 -3.78
N TRP A 17 1.97 15.46 -3.09
CA TRP A 17 2.06 15.41 -1.63
C TRP A 17 0.94 16.17 -0.89
N ASP A 18 0.48 17.28 -1.45
CA ASP A 18 -0.61 18.11 -0.94
C ASP A 18 -1.99 17.45 -1.11
N ARG A 19 -2.11 16.44 -1.97
CA ARG A 19 -3.36 15.74 -2.30
C ARG A 19 -3.45 14.34 -1.72
N VAL A 20 -2.52 13.97 -0.83
CA VAL A 20 -2.59 12.70 -0.12
C VAL A 20 -3.77 12.73 0.83
N THR A 21 -4.79 11.92 0.56
CA THR A 21 -5.97 11.84 1.42
C THR A 21 -5.59 11.25 2.78
N PHE A 22 -6.08 11.86 3.86
CA PHE A 22 -5.80 11.45 5.24
C PHE A 22 -4.31 11.43 5.63
N ARG A 23 -3.48 12.25 5.00
CA ARG A 23 -2.03 12.26 5.24
C ARG A 23 -1.70 12.45 6.72
N ASP A 24 -2.27 13.48 7.34
CA ASP A 24 -1.94 13.85 8.71
C ASP A 24 -2.50 12.80 9.70
N GLU A 25 -3.66 12.22 9.39
CA GLU A 25 -4.26 11.13 10.16
C GLU A 25 -3.45 9.83 10.06
N LEU A 26 -2.89 9.51 8.89
CA LEU A 26 -2.01 8.36 8.70
C LEU A 26 -0.71 8.51 9.49
N GLU A 27 -0.15 9.72 9.56
CA GLU A 27 1.04 10.02 10.38
C GLU A 27 0.73 9.82 11.88
N VAL A 28 -0.38 10.37 12.36
CA VAL A 28 -0.85 10.17 13.75
C VAL A 28 -1.09 8.69 14.03
N LEU A 29 -1.63 7.94 13.07
CA LEU A 29 -1.88 6.51 13.21
C LEU A 29 -0.57 5.70 13.26
N GLY A 30 0.46 6.10 12.50
CA GLY A 30 1.81 5.54 12.55
C GLY A 30 2.47 5.65 13.92
N GLY A 31 2.16 6.71 14.67
CA GLY A 31 2.61 6.84 16.06
C GLY A 31 1.90 5.91 17.06
N ARG A 32 0.79 5.27 16.66
CA ARG A 32 -0.09 4.48 17.55
C ARG A 32 -0.16 2.99 17.19
N LEU A 33 0.16 2.63 15.96
CA LEU A 33 0.17 1.26 15.44
C LEU A 33 1.55 0.95 14.83
N ASP A 34 1.88 -0.33 14.65
CA ASP A 34 2.99 -0.73 13.77
C ASP A 34 2.57 -0.55 12.30
N LEU A 35 2.35 0.71 11.90
CA LEU A 35 1.97 1.11 10.55
C LEU A 35 3.16 1.77 9.87
N HIS A 36 3.57 1.23 8.73
CA HIS A 36 4.51 1.88 7.84
C HIS A 36 3.82 2.20 6.52
N VAL A 37 3.82 3.49 6.15
CA VAL A 37 3.21 3.98 4.91
C VAL A 37 4.31 4.31 3.91
N THR A 38 4.30 3.61 2.78
CA THR A 38 5.15 3.91 1.62
C THR A 38 4.33 4.74 0.64
N HIS A 39 4.57 6.04 0.61
CA HIS A 39 3.96 6.94 -0.36
C HIS A 39 4.62 6.80 -1.74
N VAL A 40 3.79 6.75 -2.78
CA VAL A 40 4.25 6.77 -4.18
C VAL A 40 3.59 7.96 -4.87
N LEU A 41 4.38 8.93 -5.32
CA LEU A 41 3.87 10.18 -5.88
C LEU A 41 4.11 10.27 -7.39
N LYS A 42 3.08 10.63 -8.15
CA LYS A 42 3.23 10.86 -9.60
C LYS A 42 3.93 12.20 -9.90
N GLU A 43 3.63 13.22 -9.11
CA GLU A 43 4.10 14.60 -9.22
C GLU A 43 4.70 15.00 -7.85
N PRO A 44 5.89 14.46 -7.50
CA PRO A 44 6.52 14.74 -6.21
C PRO A 44 7.07 16.17 -6.14
N PRO A 45 7.19 16.74 -4.92
CA PRO A 45 7.95 17.98 -4.72
C PRO A 45 9.46 17.76 -4.97
N PRO A 46 10.26 18.82 -5.19
CA PRO A 46 11.68 18.70 -5.55
C PRO A 46 12.56 17.98 -4.51
N ASP A 47 12.15 18.02 -3.24
CA ASP A 47 12.84 17.44 -2.09
C ASP A 47 12.34 16.03 -1.71
N TRP A 48 11.54 15.41 -2.57
CA TRP A 48 11.01 14.07 -2.35
C TRP A 48 12.09 12.98 -2.46
N ASP A 49 12.22 12.19 -1.40
CA ASP A 49 13.13 11.04 -1.30
C ASP A 49 12.41 9.69 -1.42
N GLY A 50 11.08 9.69 -1.49
CA GLY A 50 10.26 8.50 -1.61
C GLY A 50 10.09 7.99 -3.05
N SER A 51 9.18 7.02 -3.21
CA SER A 51 8.91 6.42 -4.52
C SER A 51 8.15 7.37 -5.46
N VAL A 52 8.45 7.29 -6.76
CA VAL A 52 7.87 8.15 -7.79
C VAL A 52 7.14 7.31 -8.83
N GLY A 53 5.97 7.77 -9.28
CA GLY A 53 5.16 7.14 -10.32
C GLY A 53 3.91 6.44 -9.76
N LEU A 54 3.77 5.16 -10.07
CA LEU A 54 2.67 4.30 -9.59
C LEU A 54 3.25 3.19 -8.71
N PRO A 55 2.48 2.66 -7.75
CA PRO A 55 2.86 1.44 -7.04
C PRO A 55 3.24 0.34 -8.01
N ASP A 56 4.36 -0.33 -7.76
CA ASP A 56 4.90 -1.38 -8.61
C ASP A 56 5.05 -2.72 -7.86
N ALA A 57 5.52 -3.72 -8.58
CA ALA A 57 5.63 -5.08 -8.06
C ALA A 57 6.73 -5.22 -7.00
N ASP A 58 7.78 -4.39 -7.04
CA ASP A 58 8.87 -4.40 -6.07
C ASP A 58 8.42 -3.84 -4.73
N LEU A 59 7.68 -2.73 -4.75
CA LEU A 59 7.05 -2.16 -3.55
C LEU A 59 6.08 -3.15 -2.90
N VAL A 60 5.25 -3.83 -3.71
CA VAL A 60 4.32 -4.86 -3.20
C VAL A 60 5.09 -6.03 -2.57
N ARG A 61 6.14 -6.54 -3.23
CA ARG A 61 6.98 -7.61 -2.68
C ARG A 61 7.69 -7.20 -1.39
N GLY A 62 8.22 -5.98 -1.34
CA GLY A 62 8.86 -5.42 -0.14
C GLY A 62 7.90 -5.32 1.03
N ALA A 63 6.67 -4.82 0.79
CA ALA A 63 5.63 -4.75 1.81
C ALA A 63 5.24 -6.13 2.37
N VAL A 64 5.14 -7.15 1.51
CA VAL A 64 4.87 -8.53 1.93
C VAL A 64 6.03 -9.12 2.73
N ALA A 65 7.27 -8.88 2.32
CA ALA A 65 8.45 -9.39 3.02
C ALA A 65 8.61 -8.76 4.43
N ALA A 66 8.08 -7.55 4.62
CA ALA A 66 8.14 -6.81 5.89
C ALA A 66 7.03 -7.18 6.90
N VAL A 67 6.17 -8.15 6.60
CA VAL A 67 5.12 -8.65 7.51
C VAL A 67 5.23 -10.16 7.74
N PRO A 68 4.69 -10.68 8.85
CA PRO A 68 4.68 -12.11 9.11
C PRO A 68 3.94 -12.90 8.01
N GLY A 69 4.44 -14.09 7.69
CA GLY A 69 3.69 -15.04 6.88
C GLY A 69 2.35 -15.35 7.54
N GLY A 70 1.24 -15.20 6.81
CA GLY A 70 -0.07 -15.22 7.45
C GLY A 70 -0.95 -14.03 7.13
N SER A 71 -0.33 -12.90 6.81
CA SER A 71 -1.00 -11.62 6.62
C SER A 71 -2.01 -11.63 5.49
N HIS A 72 -3.05 -10.81 5.67
CA HIS A 72 -4.05 -10.52 4.66
C HIS A 72 -3.60 -9.31 3.83
N CYS A 73 -3.75 -9.39 2.52
CA CYS A 73 -3.45 -8.32 1.59
C CYS A 73 -4.76 -7.77 1.05
N PHE A 74 -4.97 -6.47 1.17
CA PHE A 74 -6.15 -5.78 0.68
C PHE A 74 -5.73 -4.82 -0.44
N LEU A 75 -6.41 -4.88 -1.58
CA LEU A 75 -6.11 -4.10 -2.77
C LEU A 75 -7.32 -3.24 -3.14
N CYS A 76 -7.10 -1.95 -3.29
CA CYS A 76 -8.11 -1.01 -3.76
C CYS A 76 -7.43 0.01 -4.67
N GLY A 77 -7.98 0.19 -5.87
CA GLY A 77 -7.49 1.15 -6.84
C GLY A 77 -7.71 0.71 -8.28
N PRO A 78 -7.09 1.40 -9.25
CA PRO A 78 -7.30 1.15 -10.68
C PRO A 78 -7.04 -0.30 -11.07
N VAL A 79 -7.80 -0.81 -12.05
CA VAL A 79 -7.74 -2.20 -12.51
C VAL A 79 -6.30 -2.66 -12.78
N ALA A 80 -5.55 -1.89 -13.57
CA ALA A 80 -4.15 -2.22 -13.93
C ALA A 80 -3.22 -2.34 -12.69
N MET A 81 -3.42 -1.49 -11.68
CA MET A 81 -2.64 -1.55 -10.43
C MET A 81 -3.03 -2.80 -9.63
N SER A 82 -4.34 -3.07 -9.51
CA SER A 82 -4.86 -4.22 -8.78
C SER A 82 -4.42 -5.54 -9.41
N GLU A 83 -4.44 -5.67 -10.74
CA GLU A 83 -3.95 -6.86 -11.45
C GLU A 83 -2.43 -7.08 -11.26
N MET A 84 -1.65 -5.99 -11.36
CA MET A 84 -0.21 -6.01 -11.11
C MET A 84 0.08 -6.47 -9.67
N ALA A 85 -0.58 -5.88 -8.67
CA ALA A 85 -0.39 -6.22 -7.27
C ALA A 85 -0.80 -7.67 -7.00
N GLN A 86 -1.94 -8.14 -7.52
CA GLN A 86 -2.35 -9.55 -7.42
C GLN A 86 -1.28 -10.51 -7.97
N LYS A 87 -0.70 -10.20 -9.13
CA LYS A 87 0.37 -11.01 -9.72
C LYS A 87 1.61 -11.02 -8.83
N ALA A 88 2.04 -9.87 -8.32
CA ALA A 88 3.20 -9.75 -7.44
C ALA A 88 3.01 -10.53 -6.13
N LEU A 89 1.82 -10.44 -5.51
CA LEU A 89 1.46 -11.18 -4.29
C LEU A 89 1.49 -12.69 -4.51
N ARG A 90 0.94 -13.18 -5.63
CA ARG A 90 0.96 -14.61 -5.98
C ARG A 90 2.39 -15.11 -6.20
N GLN A 91 3.22 -14.33 -6.88
CA GLN A 91 4.65 -14.64 -7.08
C GLN A 91 5.43 -14.65 -5.75
N ALA A 92 5.04 -13.83 -4.78
CA ALA A 92 5.57 -13.84 -3.43
C ALA A 92 5.02 -14.99 -2.55
N GLY A 93 4.19 -15.88 -3.11
CA GLY A 93 3.66 -17.05 -2.40
C GLY A 93 2.46 -16.76 -1.47
N VAL A 94 1.84 -15.58 -1.58
CA VAL A 94 0.63 -15.27 -0.80
C VAL A 94 -0.54 -16.13 -1.28
N PRO A 95 -1.17 -16.94 -0.40
CA PRO A 95 -2.32 -17.76 -0.79
C PRO A 95 -3.48 -16.91 -1.28
N ALA A 96 -4.16 -17.33 -2.36
CA ALA A 96 -5.27 -16.56 -2.95
C ALA A 96 -6.36 -16.17 -1.94
N ARG A 97 -6.69 -17.04 -0.97
CA ARG A 97 -7.66 -16.77 0.10
C ARG A 97 -7.30 -15.60 1.03
N ARG A 98 -6.06 -15.11 0.96
CA ARG A 98 -5.55 -13.98 1.75
C ARG A 98 -5.38 -12.71 0.91
N ILE A 99 -5.68 -12.77 -0.39
CA ILE A 99 -5.66 -11.62 -1.29
C ILE A 99 -7.10 -11.19 -1.49
N HIS A 100 -7.43 -10.02 -0.97
CA HIS A 100 -8.75 -9.38 -1.06
C HIS A 100 -8.63 -8.18 -1.97
N PHE A 101 -9.54 -8.02 -2.92
CA PHE A 101 -9.51 -6.89 -3.83
C PHE A 101 -10.93 -6.44 -4.14
N GLU A 102 -11.09 -5.14 -4.27
CA GLU A 102 -12.32 -4.51 -4.73
C GLU A 102 -12.01 -3.76 -6.02
N LEU A 103 -12.75 -4.08 -7.08
CA LEU A 103 -12.69 -3.35 -8.35
C LEU A 103 -13.86 -2.38 -8.36
N PHE A 104 -13.58 -1.10 -8.13
CA PHE A 104 -14.55 -0.04 -8.35
C PHE A 104 -14.44 0.42 -9.80
N GLU A 105 -15.31 -0.09 -10.67
CA GLU A 105 -15.58 0.55 -11.95
C GLU A 105 -16.42 1.80 -11.66
N MET A 106 -15.85 2.99 -11.92
CA MET A 106 -16.67 4.17 -12.13
C MET A 106 -17.32 4.00 -13.51
N ALA A 107 -18.56 3.50 -13.52
CA ALA A 107 -19.44 3.58 -14.67
C ALA A 107 -19.82 5.04 -14.97
#